data_AF-A0A6L9Q8A0-F1
#
_entry.id   AF-A0A6L9Q8A0-F1
#
_cell.length_a   1.000
_cell.length_b   1.000
_cell.length_c   1.000
_cell.angle_alpha   90.00
_cell.angle_beta   90.00
_cell.angle_gamma   90.00
#
_symmetry.space_group_name_H-M   'P 1'
#
loop_
_entity.id
_entity.type
_entity.pdbx_description
1 polymer ?
#
loop_
_entity_poly.entity_id
_entity_poly.type
_entity_poly.pdbx_seq_one_letter_code
_entity_poly.pdbx_strand_id
1 'polypeptide(L)'
;VLDTTDPHEVAGVLAGDLARTLVVVVGESIEAESLRRVFGRAFAEAGLGGAELARRFVAVAEEGSGLARAAADVGHHLVLAEPDVDDRFGALGARSLVPAALAGVDVAGLLDEASRLSAALRQPYDNPALALGAALGSSALGVRDKLVIADHGSGLAGLGRWAEQLVAGSLGKDGKGLLPVVVESVDAPG
;
A
#
# COMPACT_ATOMS: atom_id res chain seq x y z
N VAL A 1 1.30 8.84 -4.82
CA VAL A 1 0.07 8.11 -4.40
C VAL A 1 -0.99 9.17 -4.18
N LEU A 2 -2.22 8.91 -4.61
CA LEU A 2 -3.35 9.81 -4.41
C LEU A 2 -4.44 8.99 -3.71
N ASP A 3 -4.53 9.16 -2.40
CA ASP A 3 -5.40 8.45 -1.46
C ASP A 3 -6.32 9.44 -0.72
N THR A 4 -6.66 10.53 -1.40
CA THR A 4 -7.56 11.56 -0.92
C THR A 4 -8.51 12.00 -2.04
N THR A 5 -9.70 12.46 -1.63
CA THR A 5 -10.66 13.15 -2.50
C THR A 5 -10.59 14.68 -2.36
N ASP A 6 -9.56 15.20 -1.69
CA ASP A 6 -9.32 16.64 -1.58
C ASP A 6 -9.16 17.27 -2.99
N PRO A 7 -10.03 18.23 -3.37
CA PRO A 7 -10.00 18.80 -4.71
C PRO A 7 -8.71 19.56 -5.03
N HIS A 8 -8.00 20.10 -4.04
CA HIS A 8 -6.74 20.81 -4.25
C HIS A 8 -5.60 19.84 -4.58
N GLU A 9 -5.50 18.74 -3.86
CA GLU A 9 -4.51 17.70 -4.15
C GLU A 9 -4.77 17.05 -5.51
N VAL A 10 -6.03 16.70 -5.77
CA VAL A 10 -6.45 16.12 -7.05
C VAL A 10 -6.15 17.08 -8.21
N ALA A 11 -6.50 18.36 -8.10
CA ALA A 11 -6.20 19.36 -9.12
C ALA A 11 -4.69 19.55 -9.33
N GLY A 12 -3.91 19.50 -8.24
CA GLY A 12 -2.45 19.58 -8.29
C GLY A 12 -1.83 18.46 -9.14
N VAL A 13 -2.32 17.22 -8.99
CA VAL A 13 -1.86 16.09 -9.80
C VAL A 13 -2.34 16.22 -11.26
N LEU A 14 -3.58 16.63 -11.49
CA LEU A 14 -4.14 16.81 -12.84
C LEU A 14 -3.44 17.91 -13.65
N ALA A 15 -2.83 18.89 -12.99
CA ALA A 15 -2.05 19.94 -13.65
C ALA A 15 -0.70 19.45 -14.24
N GLY A 16 -0.33 18.20 -13.99
CA GLY A 16 0.86 17.57 -14.56
C GLY A 16 0.73 17.19 -16.04
N ASP A 17 1.72 16.45 -16.55
CA ASP A 17 1.73 15.97 -17.93
C ASP A 17 0.85 14.71 -18.09
N LEU A 18 -0.42 14.93 -18.41
CA LEU A 18 -1.37 13.85 -18.69
C LEU A 18 -0.95 12.96 -19.86
N ALA A 19 -0.22 13.50 -20.86
CA ALA A 19 0.23 12.72 -22.02
C ALA A 19 1.29 11.67 -21.64
N ARG A 20 1.96 11.83 -20.50
CA ARG A 20 2.95 10.88 -19.95
C ARG A 20 2.50 10.19 -18.66
N THR A 21 1.24 10.34 -18.29
CA THR A 21 0.68 9.76 -17.08
C THR A 21 0.06 8.38 -17.36
N LEU A 22 0.23 7.47 -16.41
CA LEU A 22 -0.45 6.17 -16.29
C LEU A 22 -1.10 6.14 -14.90
N VAL A 23 -2.35 5.72 -14.81
CA VAL A 23 -3.11 5.64 -13.56
C VAL A 23 -3.23 4.18 -13.14
N VAL A 24 -2.71 3.85 -11.96
CA VAL A 24 -2.91 2.53 -11.35
C VAL A 24 -4.07 2.64 -10.37
N VAL A 25 -5.15 1.91 -10.63
CA VAL A 25 -6.34 1.87 -9.77
C VAL A 25 -6.28 0.59 -8.94
N VAL A 26 -6.28 0.75 -7.61
CA VAL A 26 -6.16 -0.34 -6.65
C VAL A 26 -7.38 -0.32 -5.75
N GLY A 27 -8.07 -1.45 -5.65
CA GLY A 27 -9.24 -1.62 -4.77
C GLY A 27 -10.55 -1.06 -5.31
N GLU A 28 -11.64 -1.34 -4.61
CA GLU A 28 -13.02 -1.02 -5.03
C GLU A 28 -13.66 0.09 -4.19
N SER A 29 -12.84 0.91 -3.53
CA SER A 29 -13.37 2.01 -2.72
C SER A 29 -14.06 3.05 -3.60
N ILE A 30 -15.04 3.75 -3.01
CA ILE A 30 -15.73 4.87 -3.68
C ILE A 30 -14.73 5.94 -4.10
N GLU A 31 -13.70 6.15 -3.28
CA GLU A 31 -12.60 7.06 -3.57
C GLU A 31 -11.82 6.65 -4.82
N ALA A 32 -11.36 5.40 -4.90
CA ALA A 32 -10.61 4.91 -6.06
C ALA A 32 -11.45 5.01 -7.35
N GLU A 33 -12.73 4.64 -7.28
CA GLU A 33 -13.65 4.75 -8.41
C GLU A 33 -13.92 6.21 -8.81
N SER A 34 -14.05 7.11 -7.83
CA SER A 34 -14.23 8.54 -8.08
C SER A 34 -13.01 9.14 -8.77
N LEU A 35 -11.81 8.83 -8.28
CA LEU A 35 -10.55 9.27 -8.88
C LEU A 35 -10.39 8.70 -10.30
N ARG A 36 -10.70 7.41 -10.52
CA ARG A 36 -10.67 6.80 -11.87
C ARG A 36 -11.52 7.58 -12.87
N ARG A 37 -12.73 8.00 -12.47
CA ARG A 37 -13.63 8.81 -13.32
C ARG A 37 -13.08 10.21 -13.57
N VAL A 38 -12.52 10.86 -12.54
CA VAL A 38 -11.91 12.18 -12.67
C VAL A 38 -10.75 12.16 -13.66
N PHE A 39 -9.82 11.21 -13.53
CA PHE A 39 -8.73 11.05 -14.48
C PHE A 39 -9.22 10.66 -15.88
N GLY A 40 -10.23 9.79 -15.97
CA GLY A 40 -10.82 9.42 -17.27
C GLY A 40 -11.37 10.62 -18.02
N ARG A 41 -12.07 11.51 -17.29
CA ARG A 41 -12.54 12.78 -17.84
C ARG A 41 -11.40 13.70 -18.26
N ALA A 42 -10.39 13.87 -17.41
CA ALA A 42 -9.25 14.73 -17.71
C ALA A 42 -8.47 14.25 -18.95
N PHE A 43 -8.26 12.93 -19.09
CA PHE A 43 -7.65 12.35 -20.29
C PHE A 43 -8.50 12.60 -21.55
N ALA A 44 -9.82 12.46 -21.45
CA ALA A 44 -10.72 12.75 -22.56
C ALA A 44 -10.69 14.23 -22.97
N GLU A 45 -10.67 15.15 -22.00
CA GLU A 45 -10.54 16.59 -22.24
C GLU A 45 -9.17 16.96 -22.85
N ALA A 46 -8.13 16.17 -22.54
CA ALA A 46 -6.81 16.27 -23.18
C ALA A 46 -6.73 15.62 -24.58
N GLY A 47 -7.85 15.10 -25.10
CA GLY A 47 -7.95 14.55 -26.46
C GLY A 47 -7.67 13.05 -26.59
N LEU A 48 -7.47 12.33 -25.49
CA LEU A 48 -7.30 10.87 -25.50
C LEU A 48 -8.67 10.20 -25.64
N GLY A 49 -8.79 9.23 -26.55
CA GLY A 49 -10.05 8.53 -26.83
C GLY A 49 -9.91 7.04 -27.06
N GLY A 50 -11.03 6.32 -26.90
CA GLY A 50 -11.13 4.89 -27.19
C GLY A 50 -10.02 4.05 -26.55
N ALA A 51 -9.33 3.25 -27.38
CA ALA A 51 -8.28 2.35 -26.93
C ALA A 51 -7.05 3.08 -26.34
N GLU A 52 -6.79 4.32 -26.73
CA GLU A 52 -5.66 5.07 -26.16
C GLU A 52 -5.94 5.50 -24.72
N LEU A 53 -7.15 6.00 -24.45
CA LEU A 53 -7.61 6.30 -23.09
C LEU A 53 -7.64 5.03 -22.24
N ALA A 54 -8.16 3.93 -22.78
CA ALA A 54 -8.24 2.65 -22.06
C ALA A 54 -6.87 2.18 -21.56
N ARG A 55 -5.82 2.34 -22.38
CA ARG A 55 -4.42 1.99 -22.05
C ARG A 55 -3.76 2.92 -21.01
N ARG A 56 -4.40 4.04 -20.63
CA ARG A 56 -3.91 4.93 -19.55
C ARG A 56 -4.21 4.41 -18.15
N PHE A 57 -4.91 3.29 -18.02
CA PHE A 57 -5.26 2.70 -16.74
C PHE A 57 -4.74 1.28 -16.61
N VAL A 58 -4.24 0.98 -15.41
CA VAL A 58 -3.97 -0.37 -14.92
C VAL A 58 -4.84 -0.59 -13.70
N ALA A 59 -5.78 -1.52 -13.79
CA ALA A 59 -6.56 -1.99 -12.65
C ALA A 59 -5.82 -3.15 -11.98
N VAL A 60 -5.64 -3.08 -10.66
CA VAL A 60 -5.13 -4.17 -9.84
C VAL A 60 -6.25 -4.65 -8.94
N ALA A 61 -6.81 -5.82 -9.26
CA ALA A 61 -8.08 -6.26 -8.70
C ALA A 61 -8.18 -7.77 -8.59
N GLU A 62 -9.00 -8.26 -7.67
CA GLU A 62 -9.29 -9.70 -7.56
C GLU A 62 -10.09 -10.20 -8.75
N GLU A 63 -9.91 -11.48 -9.08
CA GLU A 63 -10.67 -12.13 -10.13
C GLU A 63 -12.18 -12.06 -9.84
N GLY A 64 -12.96 -11.68 -10.84
CA GLY A 64 -14.40 -11.56 -10.72
C GLY A 64 -14.90 -10.35 -9.91
N SER A 65 -14.02 -9.49 -9.37
CA SER A 65 -14.41 -8.23 -8.72
C SER A 65 -15.12 -7.25 -9.68
N GLY A 66 -15.82 -6.26 -9.13
CA GLY A 66 -16.46 -5.20 -9.91
C GLY A 66 -15.44 -4.37 -10.69
N LEU A 67 -14.29 -4.05 -10.08
CA LEU A 67 -13.18 -3.37 -10.75
C LEU A 67 -12.59 -4.22 -11.89
N ALA A 68 -12.40 -5.54 -11.70
CA ALA A 68 -11.91 -6.42 -12.75
C ALA A 68 -12.87 -6.48 -13.95
N ARG A 69 -14.19 -6.59 -13.69
CA ARG A 69 -15.22 -6.55 -14.74
C ARG A 69 -15.23 -5.21 -15.46
N ALA A 70 -15.25 -4.10 -14.73
CA ALA A 70 -15.25 -2.77 -15.30
C ALA A 70 -13.99 -2.51 -16.16
N ALA A 71 -12.82 -2.96 -15.70
CA ALA A 71 -11.58 -2.88 -16.45
C ALA A 71 -11.63 -3.67 -17.76
N ALA A 72 -12.16 -4.89 -17.73
CA ALA A 72 -12.33 -5.70 -18.93
C ALA A 72 -13.31 -5.06 -19.93
N ASP A 73 -14.46 -4.55 -19.45
CA ASP A 73 -15.51 -3.95 -20.29
C ASP A 73 -15.01 -2.73 -21.08
N VAL A 74 -14.17 -1.90 -20.46
CA VAL A 74 -13.65 -0.67 -21.07
C VAL A 74 -12.23 -0.83 -21.66
N GLY A 75 -11.63 -2.01 -21.53
CA GLY A 75 -10.32 -2.34 -22.11
C GLY A 75 -9.10 -1.78 -21.35
N HIS A 76 -9.22 -1.56 -20.04
CA HIS A 76 -8.06 -1.24 -19.19
C HIS A 76 -7.12 -2.44 -19.06
N HIS A 77 -5.84 -2.17 -18.77
CA HIS A 77 -4.94 -3.25 -18.36
C HIS A 77 -5.42 -3.81 -17.01
N LEU A 78 -5.46 -5.14 -16.88
CA LEU A 78 -5.85 -5.81 -15.65
C LEU A 78 -4.70 -6.66 -15.13
N VAL A 79 -4.33 -6.46 -13.86
CA VAL A 79 -3.46 -7.33 -13.10
C VAL A 79 -4.27 -7.95 -11.97
N LEU A 80 -4.23 -9.27 -11.86
CA LEU A 80 -4.95 -9.98 -10.81
C LEU A 80 -4.22 -9.82 -9.47
N ALA A 81 -4.99 -9.47 -8.46
CA ALA A 81 -4.54 -9.40 -7.07
C ALA A 81 -4.90 -10.67 -6.31
N GLU A 82 -4.16 -10.92 -5.22
CA GLU A 82 -4.41 -12.02 -4.31
C GLU A 82 -5.78 -11.83 -3.60
N PRO A 83 -6.62 -12.88 -3.55
CA PRO A 83 -7.89 -12.82 -2.86
C PRO A 83 -7.71 -12.84 -1.34
N ASP A 84 -8.67 -12.26 -0.62
CA ASP A 84 -8.78 -12.36 0.84
C ASP A 84 -7.56 -11.85 1.64
N VAL A 85 -6.75 -10.96 1.06
CA VAL A 85 -5.63 -10.32 1.75
C VAL A 85 -6.07 -8.95 2.27
N ASP A 86 -6.11 -8.78 3.59
CA ASP A 86 -6.29 -7.47 4.22
C ASP A 86 -5.12 -6.55 3.84
N ASP A 87 -5.45 -5.33 3.40
CA ASP A 87 -4.50 -4.37 2.81
C ASP A 87 -3.26 -4.14 3.68
N ARG A 88 -3.38 -4.21 5.02
CA ARG A 88 -2.24 -4.02 5.95
C ARG A 88 -1.15 -5.08 5.77
N PHE A 89 -1.53 -6.28 5.34
CA PHE A 89 -0.61 -7.39 5.06
C PHE A 89 -0.20 -7.47 3.58
N GLY A 90 -0.76 -6.61 2.71
CA GLY A 90 -0.58 -6.65 1.26
C GLY A 90 0.67 -5.96 0.71
N ALA A 91 1.66 -5.62 1.56
CA ALA A 91 2.85 -4.86 1.14
C ALA A 91 3.68 -5.56 0.04
N LEU A 92 3.68 -6.90 0.02
CA LEU A 92 4.35 -7.71 -1.01
C LEU A 92 3.37 -8.33 -2.02
N GLY A 93 2.11 -7.88 -2.04
CA GLY A 93 1.10 -8.34 -3.00
C GLY A 93 1.03 -7.45 -4.25
N ALA A 94 0.28 -7.90 -5.26
CA ALA A 94 0.17 -7.20 -6.55
C ALA A 94 -0.28 -5.73 -6.41
N ARG A 95 -1.19 -5.46 -5.47
CA ARG A 95 -1.71 -4.11 -5.16
C ARG A 95 -0.60 -3.10 -4.84
N SER A 96 0.47 -3.55 -4.20
CA SER A 96 1.63 -2.72 -3.83
C SER A 96 2.77 -2.83 -4.85
N LEU A 97 3.02 -4.03 -5.37
CA LEU A 97 4.16 -4.31 -6.24
C LEU A 97 3.98 -3.77 -7.67
N VAL A 98 2.76 -3.78 -8.22
CA VAL A 98 2.50 -3.24 -9.56
C VAL A 98 2.86 -1.75 -9.67
N PRO A 99 2.34 -0.84 -8.81
CA PRO A 99 2.73 0.56 -8.87
C PRO A 99 4.22 0.76 -8.55
N ALA A 100 4.81 -0.02 -7.65
CA ALA A 100 6.24 0.05 -7.34
C ALA A 100 7.12 -0.33 -8.55
N ALA A 101 6.80 -1.41 -9.25
CA ALA A 101 7.50 -1.85 -10.45
C ALA A 101 7.41 -0.82 -11.57
N LEU A 102 6.22 -0.24 -11.78
CA LEU A 102 6.00 0.84 -12.75
C LEU A 102 6.78 2.12 -12.41
N ALA A 103 7.06 2.35 -11.12
CA ALA A 103 7.93 3.43 -10.65
C ALA A 103 9.44 3.09 -10.73
N GLY A 104 9.81 1.90 -11.20
CA GLY A 104 11.20 1.48 -11.39
C GLY A 104 11.86 0.79 -10.20
N VAL A 105 11.09 0.36 -9.19
CA VAL A 105 11.60 -0.42 -8.06
C VAL A 105 11.93 -1.85 -8.50
N ASP A 106 13.07 -2.38 -8.05
CA ASP A 106 13.42 -3.80 -8.24
C ASP A 106 12.58 -4.70 -7.30
N VAL A 107 11.34 -4.96 -7.72
CA VAL A 107 10.40 -5.81 -6.97
C VAL A 107 10.82 -7.27 -6.97
N ALA A 108 11.59 -7.73 -7.96
CA ALA A 108 12.08 -9.10 -8.01
C ALA A 108 13.15 -9.32 -6.93
N GLY A 109 14.12 -8.42 -6.83
CA GLY A 109 15.11 -8.42 -5.76
C GLY A 109 14.46 -8.36 -4.37
N LEU A 110 13.47 -7.48 -4.19
CA LEU A 110 12.70 -7.38 -2.94
C LEU A 110 12.02 -8.71 -2.55
N LEU A 111 11.35 -9.35 -3.51
CA LEU A 111 10.68 -10.64 -3.28
C LEU A 111 11.68 -11.77 -2.98
N ASP A 112 12.83 -11.79 -3.66
CA ASP A 112 13.90 -12.75 -3.39
C ASP A 112 14.48 -12.59 -1.99
N GLU A 113 14.64 -11.36 -1.51
CA GLU A 113 15.06 -11.06 -0.14
C GLU A 113 14.01 -11.49 0.89
N ALA A 114 12.74 -11.16 0.65
CA ALA A 114 11.64 -11.58 1.51
C ALA A 114 11.51 -13.11 1.59
N SER A 115 11.65 -13.80 0.45
CA SER A 115 11.60 -15.27 0.37
C SER A 115 12.73 -15.92 1.18
N ARG A 116 13.94 -15.37 1.13
CA ARG A 116 15.09 -15.85 1.92
C ARG A 116 14.82 -15.81 3.43
N LEU A 117 14.05 -14.85 3.92
CA LEU A 117 13.69 -14.74 5.33
C LEU A 117 12.57 -15.73 5.74
N SER A 118 11.72 -16.16 4.81
CA SER A 118 10.53 -16.98 5.08
C SER A 118 10.84 -18.27 5.86
N ALA A 119 11.95 -18.93 5.57
CA ALA A 119 12.35 -20.15 6.26
C ALA A 119 12.63 -19.92 7.75
N ALA A 120 13.30 -18.81 8.10
CA ALA A 120 13.60 -18.42 9.48
C ALA A 120 12.32 -18.02 10.24
N LEU A 121 11.39 -17.33 9.55
CA LEU A 121 10.11 -16.90 10.15
C LEU A 121 9.14 -18.06 10.47
N ARG A 122 9.42 -19.27 9.98
CA ARG A 122 8.65 -20.48 10.27
C ARG A 122 9.26 -21.34 11.37
N GLN A 123 10.44 -21.00 11.86
CA GLN A 123 11.10 -21.79 12.90
C GLN A 123 10.47 -21.53 14.28
N PRO A 124 10.42 -22.55 15.17
CA PRO A 124 9.97 -22.38 16.55
C PRO A 124 11.03 -21.71 17.44
N TYR A 125 12.30 -21.71 17.01
CA TYR A 125 13.44 -21.10 17.69
C TYR A 125 14.21 -20.23 16.69
N ASP A 126 15.01 -19.28 17.19
CA ASP A 126 15.80 -18.34 16.36
C ASP A 126 14.97 -17.58 15.31
N ASN A 127 13.69 -17.36 15.62
CA ASN A 127 12.75 -16.67 14.76
C ASN A 127 12.61 -15.21 15.19
N PRO A 128 13.11 -14.24 14.40
CA PRO A 128 13.10 -12.82 14.79
C PRO A 128 11.68 -12.26 14.91
N ALA A 129 10.72 -12.74 14.12
CA ALA A 129 9.33 -12.29 14.25
C ALA A 129 8.67 -12.83 15.52
N LEU A 130 8.98 -14.07 15.93
CA LEU A 130 8.50 -14.61 17.20
C LEU A 130 9.09 -13.85 18.39
N ALA A 131 10.39 -13.53 18.35
CA ALA A 131 11.05 -12.74 19.38
C ALA A 131 10.44 -11.32 19.48
N LEU A 132 10.22 -10.65 18.35
CA LEU A 132 9.54 -9.35 18.30
C LEU A 132 8.11 -9.45 18.85
N GLY A 133 7.34 -10.44 18.41
CA GLY A 133 5.97 -10.67 18.87
C GLY A 133 5.90 -10.92 20.38
N ALA A 134 6.84 -11.67 20.95
CA ALA A 134 6.94 -11.90 22.38
C ALA A 134 7.26 -10.61 23.15
N ALA A 135 8.19 -9.79 22.64
CA ALA A 135 8.54 -8.50 23.26
C ALA A 135 7.34 -7.51 23.26
N LEU A 136 6.63 -7.42 22.13
CA LEU A 136 5.43 -6.58 22.01
C LEU A 136 4.29 -7.11 22.89
N GLY A 137 4.03 -8.42 22.86
CA GLY A 137 2.99 -9.06 23.66
C GLY A 137 3.24 -8.92 25.16
N SER A 138 4.48 -9.10 25.61
CA SER A 138 4.85 -8.88 27.01
C SER A 138 4.66 -7.42 27.43
N SER A 139 4.98 -6.46 26.55
CA SER A 139 4.76 -5.04 26.82
C SER A 139 3.27 -4.71 26.95
N ALA A 140 2.44 -5.23 26.04
CA ALA A 140 1.00 -5.03 26.01
C ALA A 140 0.26 -5.63 27.22
N LEU A 141 0.82 -6.67 27.85
CA LEU A 141 0.31 -7.24 29.11
C LEU A 141 0.80 -6.49 30.35
N GLY A 142 1.83 -5.65 30.20
CA GLY A 142 2.40 -4.84 31.27
C GLY A 142 1.84 -3.42 31.31
N VAL A 143 2.62 -2.50 31.86
CA VAL A 143 2.27 -1.06 31.95
C VAL A 143 2.76 -0.24 30.73
N ARG A 144 3.47 -0.87 29.79
CA ARG A 144 4.02 -0.19 28.60
C ARG A 144 3.02 -0.30 27.46
N ASP A 145 2.27 0.77 27.27
CA ASP A 145 1.16 0.85 26.32
C ASP A 145 1.55 1.48 24.96
N LYS A 146 2.80 1.90 24.77
CA LYS A 146 3.28 2.59 23.56
C LYS A 146 4.40 1.83 22.88
N LEU A 147 4.36 1.80 21.55
CA LEU A 147 5.43 1.32 20.68
C LEU A 147 6.01 2.50 19.90
N VAL A 148 7.20 2.95 20.26
CA VAL A 148 7.88 4.02 19.52
C VAL A 148 8.66 3.42 18.34
N ILE A 149 8.43 3.94 17.14
CA ILE A 149 9.09 3.52 15.91
C ILE A 149 9.92 4.70 15.40
N ALA A 150 11.24 4.55 15.45
CA ALA A 150 12.20 5.55 14.99
C ALA A 150 13.02 4.98 13.83
N ASP A 151 13.11 5.73 12.73
CA ASP A 151 14.04 5.36 11.65
C ASP A 151 15.49 5.67 12.09
N HIS A 152 16.39 4.73 11.83
CA HIS A 152 17.81 4.87 12.10
C HIS A 152 18.60 4.99 10.79
N GLY A 153 18.13 5.86 9.90
CA GLY A 153 18.77 6.12 8.61
C GLY A 153 18.64 4.96 7.62
N SER A 154 17.51 4.25 7.63
CA SER A 154 17.27 3.15 6.68
C SER A 154 17.12 3.62 5.22
N GLY A 155 16.73 4.89 5.02
CA GLY A 155 16.36 5.41 3.71
C GLY A 155 14.99 4.92 3.23
N LEU A 156 14.25 4.16 4.05
CA LEU A 156 12.95 3.60 3.71
C LEU A 156 11.82 4.53 4.16
N ALA A 157 11.66 5.61 3.40
CA ALA A 157 10.57 6.56 3.62
C ALA A 157 9.21 5.84 3.63
N GLY A 158 8.42 6.03 4.69
CA GLY A 158 7.09 5.44 4.84
C GLY A 158 7.04 4.10 5.58
N LEU A 159 8.17 3.43 5.83
CA LEU A 159 8.18 2.15 6.57
C LEU A 159 7.58 2.29 7.98
N GLY A 160 7.94 3.36 8.70
CA GLY A 160 7.39 3.64 10.03
C GLY A 160 5.87 3.81 10.01
N ARG A 161 5.34 4.56 9.03
CA ARG A 161 3.89 4.80 8.84
C ARG A 161 3.15 3.50 8.51
N TRP A 162 3.73 2.66 7.65
CA TRP A 162 3.16 1.35 7.36
C TRP A 162 3.16 0.45 8.61
N ALA A 163 4.26 0.42 9.36
CA ALA A 163 4.37 -0.36 10.59
C ALA A 163 3.39 0.12 11.67
N GLU A 164 3.17 1.43 11.79
CA GLU A 164 2.15 2.03 12.63
C GLU A 164 0.74 1.52 12.27
N GLN A 165 0.37 1.59 10.98
CA GLN A 165 -0.92 1.10 10.50
C GLN A 165 -1.10 -0.41 10.77
N LEU A 166 -0.05 -1.20 10.53
CA LEU A 166 -0.04 -2.64 10.78
C LEU A 166 -0.29 -2.94 12.26
N VAL A 167 0.50 -2.34 13.16
CA VAL A 167 0.40 -2.59 14.60
C VAL A 167 -0.94 -2.09 15.15
N ALA A 168 -1.34 -0.86 14.83
CA ALA A 168 -2.60 -0.29 15.30
C ALA A 168 -3.82 -1.10 14.82
N GLY A 169 -3.84 -1.45 13.53
CA GLY A 169 -4.95 -2.19 12.92
C GLY A 169 -5.07 -3.64 13.41
N SER A 170 -3.93 -4.27 13.74
CA SER A 170 -3.88 -5.66 14.21
C SER A 170 -4.08 -5.81 15.72
N LEU A 171 -3.49 -4.95 16.55
CA LEU A 171 -3.49 -5.12 18.01
C LEU A 171 -4.59 -4.30 18.71
N GLY A 172 -5.07 -3.21 18.10
CA GLY A 172 -6.07 -2.30 18.67
C GLY A 172 -7.48 -2.88 18.68
N LYS A 173 -7.75 -3.88 19.53
CA LYS A 173 -9.04 -4.58 19.64
C LYS A 173 -9.47 -4.66 21.10
N ASP A 174 -10.77 -4.57 21.36
CA ASP A 174 -11.37 -4.74 22.70
C ASP A 174 -10.74 -3.87 23.81
N GLY A 175 -10.32 -2.65 23.45
CA GLY A 175 -9.66 -1.71 24.36
C GLY A 175 -8.24 -2.11 24.77
N LYS A 176 -7.63 -3.06 24.04
CA LYS A 176 -6.24 -3.53 24.24
C LYS A 176 -5.39 -3.17 23.02
N GLY A 177 -4.07 -3.29 23.19
CA GLY A 177 -3.09 -3.08 22.14
C GLY A 177 -1.99 -2.12 22.57
N LEU A 178 -0.97 -2.00 21.73
CA LEU A 178 0.04 -0.95 21.85
C LEU A 178 -0.39 0.21 20.97
N LEU A 179 -0.19 1.43 21.43
CA LEU A 179 -0.26 2.64 20.62
C LEU A 179 1.06 2.81 19.87
N PRO A 180 1.14 2.52 18.56
CA PRO A 180 2.32 2.83 17.79
C PRO A 180 2.45 4.34 17.61
N VAL A 181 3.67 4.86 17.73
CA VAL A 181 4.02 6.26 17.53
C VAL A 181 5.26 6.32 16.66
N VAL A 182 5.12 6.87 15.45
CA VAL A 182 6.26 7.11 14.56
C VAL A 182 6.91 8.43 14.95
N VAL A 183 8.22 8.40 15.20
CA VAL A 183 9.01 9.60 15.53
C VAL A 183 10.02 9.91 14.43
N GLU A 184 10.44 11.16 14.36
CA GLU A 184 11.32 11.69 13.30
C GLU A 184 12.73 11.07 13.29
N SER A 185 13.24 10.63 14.44
CA SER A 185 14.56 10.02 14.57
C SER A 185 14.72 9.29 15.90
N VAL A 186 15.83 8.58 16.06
CA VAL A 186 16.23 7.95 17.33
C VAL A 186 16.53 8.95 18.45
N ASP A 187 16.77 10.22 18.11
CA ASP A 187 17.05 11.30 19.04
C ASP A 187 15.81 12.14 19.39
N ALA A 188 14.63 11.74 18.89
CA ALA A 188 13.38 12.45 19.15
C ALA A 188 13.09 12.52 20.66
N PRO A 189 12.74 13.69 21.21
CA PRO A 189 12.36 13.80 22.61
C PRO A 189 11.05 13.05 22.86
N GLY A 190 11.10 12.05 23.74
CA GLY A 190 9.93 11.27 24.18
C GLY A 190 9.08 11.97 25.23
#